data_AF-X1TQA1-F1
#
_entry.id   AF-X1TQA1-F1
#
_cell.length_a   1.000
_cell.length_b   1.000
_cell.length_c   1.000
_cell.angle_alpha   90.00
_cell.angle_beta   90.00
_cell.angle_gamma   90.00
#
_symmetry.space_group_name_H-M   'P 1'
#
loop_
_entity.id
_entity.type
_entity.pdbx_description
1 polymer ?
#
loop_
_entity_poly.entity_id
_entity_poly.type
_entity_poly.pdbx_seq_one_letter_code
_entity_poly.pdbx_strand_id
1 'polypeptide(L)'
;MAKNLILFEAEFDEFKQYCHKKGFDLSYFGPEILGSKEEIEHYQFSRPQVIKLRKRRFTFQGIPYDVAEWQQERWDSSLPQIQNEFFKKVIQRVKVDSFSRKGKIGYG
;
A
#
# COMPACT_ATOMS: atom_id res chain seq x y z
N MET A 1 5.39 -10.67 -14.28
CA MET A 1 4.07 -10.02 -14.05
C MET A 1 4.10 -9.32 -12.72
N ALA A 2 3.77 -8.04 -12.67
CA ALA A 2 3.66 -7.30 -11.41
C ALA A 2 2.44 -7.79 -10.62
N LYS A 3 2.58 -7.94 -9.30
CA LYS A 3 1.52 -8.39 -8.40
C LYS A 3 0.71 -7.21 -7.88
N ASN A 4 -0.53 -7.45 -7.46
CA ASN A 4 -1.32 -6.46 -6.75
C ASN A 4 -0.58 -5.99 -5.48
N LEU A 5 -0.69 -4.71 -5.17
CA LEU A 5 -0.16 -4.14 -3.95
C LEU A 5 -1.27 -4.12 -2.89
N ILE A 6 -1.10 -4.87 -1.82
CA ILE A 6 -2.13 -4.97 -0.77
C ILE A 6 -1.61 -4.31 0.48
N LEU A 7 -2.37 -3.34 0.96
CA LEU A 7 -2.00 -2.49 2.09
C LEU A 7 -3.15 -2.48 3.08
N PHE A 8 -2.85 -2.61 4.37
CA PHE A 8 -3.86 -2.35 5.40
C PHE A 8 -4.26 -0.87 5.39
N GLU A 9 -5.42 -0.55 5.97
CA GLU A 9 -5.98 0.80 5.97
C GLU A 9 -4.97 1.91 6.32
N ALA A 10 -4.20 1.76 7.41
CA ALA A 10 -3.20 2.77 7.79
C ALA A 10 -2.06 2.90 6.77
N GLU A 11 -1.55 1.78 6.24
CA GLU A 11 -0.48 1.78 5.24
C GLU A 11 -0.96 2.33 3.90
N PHE A 12 -2.22 2.05 3.55
CA PHE A 12 -2.85 2.58 2.34
C PHE A 12 -2.96 4.10 2.40
N ASP A 13 -3.39 4.66 3.52
CA ASP A 13 -3.52 6.12 3.66
C ASP A 13 -2.14 6.81 3.57
N GLU A 14 -1.09 6.20 4.14
CA GLU A 14 0.29 6.68 3.95
C GLU A 14 0.76 6.57 2.50
N PHE A 15 0.48 5.44 1.85
CA PHE A 15 0.86 5.20 0.45
C PHE A 15 0.13 6.16 -0.49
N LYS A 16 -1.17 6.43 -0.24
CA LYS A 16 -1.96 7.41 -0.99
C LYS A 16 -1.34 8.80 -0.88
N GLN A 17 -0.97 9.24 0.32
CA GLN A 17 -0.27 10.51 0.50
C GLN A 17 1.09 10.55 -0.20
N TYR A 18 1.82 9.42 -0.20
CA TYR A 18 3.09 9.31 -0.91
C TYR A 18 2.91 9.43 -2.42
N CYS A 19 1.91 8.77 -2.99
CA CYS A 19 1.57 8.87 -4.41
C CYS A 19 1.15 10.29 -4.80
N HIS A 20 0.34 10.95 -3.95
CA HIS A 20 -0.04 12.35 -4.17
C HIS A 20 1.18 13.28 -4.25
N LYS A 21 2.19 13.08 -3.38
CA LYS A 21 3.46 13.84 -3.44
C LYS A 21 4.27 13.57 -4.70
N LYS A 22 4.08 12.41 -5.34
CA LYS A 22 4.70 12.03 -6.62
C LYS A 22 3.86 12.47 -7.83
N GLY A 23 2.70 13.10 -7.59
CA GLY A 23 1.81 13.62 -8.63
C GLY A 23 0.75 12.63 -9.13
N PHE A 24 0.47 11.55 -8.39
CA PHE A 24 -0.56 10.57 -8.73
C PHE A 24 -1.74 10.65 -7.76
N ASP A 25 -2.97 10.67 -8.29
CA ASP A 25 -4.19 10.70 -7.47
C ASP A 25 -4.86 9.32 -7.40
N LEU A 26 -4.64 8.63 -6.29
CA LEU A 26 -5.27 7.34 -5.94
C LEU A 26 -6.65 7.57 -5.31
N SER A 27 -7.58 8.09 -6.09
CA SER A 27 -8.95 8.39 -5.64
C SER A 27 -10.03 7.65 -6.43
N TYR A 28 -9.66 6.98 -7.52
CA TYR A 28 -10.56 6.13 -8.29
C TYR A 28 -10.55 4.75 -7.68
N PHE A 29 -11.72 4.18 -7.39
CA PHE A 29 -11.81 2.84 -6.82
C PHE A 29 -12.81 1.99 -7.59
N GLY A 30 -12.49 0.70 -7.67
CA GLY A 30 -13.31 -0.30 -8.33
C GLY A 30 -14.26 -1.00 -7.37
N PRO A 31 -14.98 -2.03 -7.88
CA PRO A 31 -15.85 -2.85 -7.06
C PRO A 31 -15.06 -3.58 -5.97
N GLU A 32 -15.65 -3.63 -4.79
CA GLU A 32 -15.06 -4.26 -3.62
C GLU A 32 -15.03 -5.79 -3.74
N ILE A 33 -14.01 -6.41 -3.17
CA ILE A 33 -13.83 -7.87 -3.11
C ILE A 33 -13.95 -8.32 -1.67
N LEU A 34 -14.77 -9.33 -1.41
CA LEU A 34 -14.87 -9.98 -0.10
C LEU A 34 -14.20 -11.35 -0.17
N GLY A 35 -13.42 -11.69 0.84
CA GLY A 35 -12.73 -12.98 0.89
C GLY A 35 -11.69 -13.06 2.00
N SER A 36 -10.95 -14.15 2.03
CA SER A 36 -9.69 -14.27 2.76
C SER A 36 -8.64 -13.31 2.19
N LYS A 37 -7.56 -13.09 2.95
CA LYS A 37 -6.46 -12.25 2.50
C LYS A 37 -5.79 -12.85 1.27
N GLU A 38 -5.65 -14.17 1.27
CA GLU A 38 -5.03 -14.95 0.21
C GLU A 38 -5.86 -14.87 -1.09
N GLU A 39 -7.19 -14.97 -1.00
CA GLU A 39 -8.08 -14.80 -2.17
C GLU A 39 -7.94 -13.40 -2.79
N ILE A 40 -7.85 -12.36 -1.96
CA ILE A 40 -7.65 -10.99 -2.42
C ILE A 40 -6.25 -10.79 -3.03
N GLU A 41 -5.22 -11.42 -2.45
CA GLU A 41 -3.84 -11.42 -2.96
C GLU A 41 -3.71 -12.03 -4.35
N HIS A 42 -4.46 -13.09 -4.60
CA HIS A 42 -4.42 -13.82 -5.86
C HIS A 42 -5.52 -13.40 -6.85
N TYR A 43 -6.32 -12.37 -6.52
CA TYR A 43 -7.37 -11.88 -7.41
C TYR A 43 -6.77 -11.37 -8.72
N GLN A 44 -7.26 -11.89 -9.84
CA GLN A 44 -6.76 -11.55 -11.17
C GLN A 44 -7.44 -10.28 -11.69
N PHE A 45 -6.65 -9.22 -11.84
CA PHE A 45 -7.04 -8.01 -12.54
C PHE A 45 -6.34 -7.93 -13.90
N SER A 46 -6.90 -7.14 -14.81
CA SER A 46 -6.28 -6.86 -16.12
C SER A 46 -4.93 -6.14 -15.99
N ARG A 47 -4.72 -5.42 -14.89
CA ARG A 47 -3.47 -4.74 -14.53
C ARG A 47 -3.25 -4.79 -13.01
N PRO A 48 -2.02 -4.66 -12.52
CA PRO A 48 -1.74 -4.59 -11.08
C PRO A 48 -2.50 -3.42 -10.43
N GLN A 49 -3.23 -3.69 -9.35
CA GLN A 49 -4.02 -2.70 -8.61
C GLN A 49 -3.43 -2.46 -7.22
N VAL A 50 -3.73 -1.29 -6.64
CA VAL A 50 -3.45 -0.99 -5.23
C VAL A 50 -4.70 -1.26 -4.42
N ILE A 51 -4.68 -2.27 -3.56
CA ILE A 51 -5.86 -2.75 -2.84
C ILE A 51 -5.75 -2.30 -1.37
N LYS A 52 -6.71 -1.49 -0.94
CA LYS A 52 -6.94 -1.18 0.47
C LYS A 52 -7.61 -2.37 1.12
N LEU A 53 -6.92 -3.00 2.07
CA LEU A 53 -7.41 -4.15 2.81
C LEU A 53 -8.00 -3.70 4.15
N ARG A 54 -9.26 -4.06 4.40
CA ARG A 54 -9.98 -3.80 5.64
C ARG A 54 -10.42 -5.11 6.28
N LYS A 55 -10.02 -5.34 7.53
CA LYS A 55 -10.44 -6.51 8.30
C LYS A 55 -11.91 -6.37 8.73
N ARG A 56 -12.74 -7.37 8.43
CA ARG A 56 -14.09 -7.56 8.97
C ARG A 56 -14.07 -8.70 10.00
N ARG A 57 -15.19 -8.97 10.68
CA ARG A 57 -15.26 -9.93 11.80
C ARG A 57 -14.72 -11.33 11.45
N PHE A 58 -15.03 -11.83 10.25
CA PHE A 58 -14.65 -13.19 9.80
C PHE A 58 -14.08 -13.23 8.38
N THR A 59 -13.85 -12.07 7.76
CA THR A 59 -13.43 -11.95 6.36
C THR A 59 -12.62 -10.67 6.18
N PHE A 60 -12.08 -10.46 4.98
CA PHE A 60 -11.46 -9.23 4.55
C PHE A 60 -12.27 -8.60 3.44
N GLN A 61 -12.19 -7.28 3.38
CA GLN A 61 -12.72 -6.44 2.32
C GLN A 61 -11.52 -5.80 1.62
N GLY A 62 -11.32 -6.11 0.34
CA GLY A 62 -10.32 -5.51 -0.52
C GLY A 62 -10.97 -4.49 -1.44
N ILE A 63 -10.55 -3.24 -1.36
CA ILE A 63 -11.05 -2.16 -2.22
C ILE A 63 -9.92 -1.80 -3.20
N PRO A 64 -10.03 -2.14 -4.50
CA PRO A 64 -9.01 -1.77 -5.48
C PRO A 64 -9.09 -0.28 -5.78
N TYR A 65 -7.94 0.39 -5.76
CA TYR A 65 -7.76 1.78 -6.12
C TYR A 65 -6.82 1.91 -7.31
N ASP A 66 -7.17 2.88 -8.15
CA ASP A 66 -6.50 3.25 -9.39
C ASP A 66 -6.35 4.78 -9.48
N VAL A 67 -5.65 5.21 -10.52
CA VAL A 67 -5.48 6.63 -10.89
C VAL A 67 -6.44 7.02 -12.00
N ALA A 68 -6.55 8.32 -12.28
CA ALA A 68 -7.30 8.80 -13.43
C ALA A 68 -6.77 8.21 -14.75
N GLU A 69 -7.64 8.04 -15.74
CA GLU A 69 -7.27 7.42 -17.02
C GLU A 69 -6.10 8.12 -17.72
N TRP A 70 -6.04 9.45 -17.70
CA TRP A 70 -4.93 10.22 -18.27
C TRP A 70 -3.60 10.04 -17.52
N GLN A 71 -3.62 9.47 -16.31
CA GLN A 71 -2.42 9.14 -15.53
C GLN A 71 -1.97 7.68 -15.71
N GLN A 72 -2.79 6.82 -16.32
CA GLN A 72 -2.58 5.36 -16.42
C GLN A 72 -1.20 4.99 -16.99
N GLU A 73 -0.84 5.52 -18.15
CA GLU A 73 0.41 5.15 -18.82
C GLU A 73 1.65 5.47 -17.96
N ARG A 74 1.63 6.66 -17.35
CA ARG A 74 2.69 7.10 -16.44
C ARG A 74 2.67 6.29 -15.15
N TRP A 75 1.49 5.92 -14.67
CA TRP A 75 1.28 5.14 -13.47
C TRP A 75 1.82 3.72 -13.62
N ASP A 76 1.45 3.01 -14.67
CA ASP A 76 1.91 1.63 -14.94
C ASP A 76 3.45 1.56 -14.99
N SER A 77 4.08 2.58 -15.57
CA SER A 77 5.55 2.69 -15.64
C SER A 77 6.20 3.07 -14.31
N SER A 78 5.52 3.86 -13.49
CA SER A 78 6.08 4.42 -12.23
C SER A 78 5.77 3.56 -11.00
N LEU A 79 4.67 2.81 -11.02
CA LEU A 79 4.15 2.05 -9.88
C LEU A 79 5.20 1.11 -9.27
N PRO A 80 5.97 0.32 -10.04
CA PRO A 80 7.01 -0.54 -9.47
C PRO A 80 8.09 0.24 -8.72
N GLN A 81 8.44 1.44 -9.23
CA GLN A 81 9.46 2.29 -8.59
C GLN A 81 8.91 2.93 -7.32
N ILE A 82 7.68 3.48 -7.37
CA ILE A 82 6.99 4.09 -6.24
C ILE A 82 6.82 3.09 -5.09
N GLN A 83 6.41 1.86 -5.40
CA GLN A 83 6.32 0.77 -4.42
C GLN A 83 7.67 0.51 -3.74
N ASN A 84 8.72 0.29 -4.54
CA ASN A 84 10.05 0.03 -4.01
C ASN A 84 10.58 1.17 -3.14
N GLU A 85 10.39 2.44 -3.55
CA GLU A 85 10.79 3.61 -2.76
C GLU A 85 10.01 3.71 -1.45
N PHE A 86 8.69 3.50 -1.48
CA PHE A 86 7.84 3.56 -0.30
C PHE A 86 8.28 2.53 0.73
N PHE A 87 8.40 1.25 0.35
CA PHE A 87 8.78 0.19 1.27
C PHE A 87 10.22 0.33 1.79
N LYS A 88 11.18 0.78 0.97
CA LYS A 88 12.53 1.11 1.45
C LYS A 88 12.50 2.18 2.53
N LYS A 89 11.66 3.21 2.37
CA LYS A 89 11.52 4.30 3.34
C LYS A 89 10.81 3.85 4.63
N VAL A 90 9.79 3.00 4.53
CA VAL A 90 9.11 2.40 5.69
C VAL A 90 10.06 1.49 6.48
N ILE A 91 10.81 0.61 5.81
CA ILE A 91 11.83 -0.25 6.45
C ILE A 91 12.89 0.58 7.17
N GLN A 92 13.34 1.69 6.56
CA GLN A 92 14.28 2.60 7.20
C GLN A 92 13.67 3.26 8.44
N ARG A 93 12.42 3.76 8.40
CA ARG A 93 11.74 4.32 9.59
C ARG A 93 11.65 3.33 10.74
N VAL A 94 11.25 2.08 10.47
CA VAL A 94 11.16 1.02 11.50
C VAL A 94 12.52 0.73 12.13
N LYS A 95 13.60 0.76 11.34
CA LYS A 95 14.97 0.64 11.87
C LYS A 95 15.32 1.79 12.81
N VAL A 96 14.99 3.04 12.49
CA VAL A 96 15.33 4.18 13.37
C VAL A 96 14.55 4.12 14.69
N ASP A 97 13.27 3.74 14.66
CA ASP A 97 12.43 3.65 15.87
C ASP A 97 12.88 2.51 16.80
N SER A 98 13.31 1.38 16.23
CA SER A 98 13.78 0.21 16.98
C SER A 98 15.12 0.45 17.69
N PHE A 99 15.95 1.37 17.17
CA PHE A 99 17.21 1.77 17.82
C PHE A 99 17.03 2.87 18.88
N SER A 100 15.85 3.48 18.99
CA SER A 100 15.58 4.54 19.98
C SER A 100 15.07 4.03 21.34
N ARG A 101 14.79 2.73 21.49
CA ARG A 101 14.36 2.11 22.77
C ARG A 101 15.44 1.30 23.51
N LYS A 102 16.72 1.60 23.30
CA LYS A 102 17.81 1.10 24.15
C LYS A 102 18.73 2.25 24.54
N GLY A 103 18.35 2.99 25.58
CA GLY A 103 19.23 4.04 26.10
C GLY A 103 18.59 4.98 27.08
N LYS A 104 17.97 4.47 28.14
CA LYS A 104 17.81 5.16 29.44
C LYS A 104 17.32 4.17 30.49
N ILE A 105 18.23 3.32 30.95
CA ILE A 105 18.16 2.82 32.32
C ILE A 105 19.32 3.52 33.02
N GLY A 106 18.99 4.62 33.70
CA GLY A 106 19.88 5.22 34.69
C GLY A 106 19.55 4.62 36.04
N TYR A 107 20.56 4.11 36.74
CA TYR A 107 20.72 3.88 38.18
C TYR A 107 22.17 3.40 38.28
N GLY A 108 23.09 3.88 39.13
CA GLY A 108 23.13 4.83 40.23
C GLY A 108 24.59 4.83 40.69
#